data_AF-A0A3N0B2R5-F1
#
_entry.id   AF-A0A3N0B2R5-F1
#
_cell.length_a   1.000
_cell.length_b   1.000
_cell.length_c   1.000
_cell.angle_alpha   90.00
_cell.angle_beta   90.00
_cell.angle_gamma   90.00
#
_symmetry.space_group_name_H-M   'P 1'
#
loop_
_entity.id
_entity.type
_entity.pdbx_description
1 polymer ?
#
loop_
_entity_poly.entity_id
_entity_poly.type
_entity_poly.pdbx_seq_one_letter_code
_entity_poly.pdbx_strand_id
1 'polypeptide(L)'
;MHGCSRLFPFDNGAAPNNGIEVVEQMNAGLMESGFIQQADTIEELAEKLGLPADALVATVERNNENYDNQEDPDFNKEPFRLSPVRKAPFYGIRNTGMLLATIDGININSSMQALREDGTPIEGLYVTGNDSGAFFSGTYPNLVTGLACGRTMTFGRMVAKQLAAQ
;
A
#
# COMPACT_ATOMS: atom_id res chain seq x y z
N MET A 1 7.16 10.47 1.38
CA MET A 1 7.25 9.10 1.93
C MET A 1 6.73 8.15 0.87
N HIS A 2 7.62 7.50 0.12
CA HIS A 2 7.23 6.41 -0.76
C HIS A 2 7.11 5.17 0.10
N GLY A 3 5.96 4.50 0.05
CA GLY A 3 5.65 3.36 0.90
C GLY A 3 6.51 2.13 0.62
N CYS A 4 5.99 0.95 0.94
CA CYS A 4 6.63 -0.36 0.71
C CYS A 4 6.96 -0.64 -0.78
N SER A 5 6.57 0.26 -1.69
CA SER A 5 6.53 0.07 -3.14
C SER A 5 7.41 1.08 -3.89
N ARG A 6 8.51 1.54 -3.27
CA ARG A 6 9.48 2.40 -3.95
C ARG A 6 10.15 1.59 -5.08
N LEU A 7 10.08 2.12 -6.31
CA LEU A 7 10.65 1.50 -7.53
C LEU A 7 12.07 1.99 -7.86
N PHE A 8 12.43 3.16 -7.36
CA PHE A 8 13.71 3.82 -7.61
C PHE A 8 14.55 3.88 -6.33
N PRO A 9 15.89 3.96 -6.42
CA PRO A 9 16.74 4.10 -5.25
C PRO A 9 16.32 5.26 -4.32
N PHE A 10 16.68 5.12 -3.05
CA PHE A 10 16.57 6.19 -2.07
C PHE A 10 17.63 7.26 -2.36
N ASP A 11 17.38 8.50 -1.96
CA ASP A 11 18.34 9.61 -2.13
C ASP A 11 19.67 9.34 -1.41
N ASN A 12 19.66 8.49 -0.38
CA ASN A 12 20.85 8.03 0.34
C ASN A 12 21.57 6.83 -0.31
N GLY A 13 21.16 6.41 -1.51
CA GLY A 13 21.74 5.29 -2.24
C GLY A 13 21.27 3.91 -1.82
N ALA A 14 20.36 3.78 -0.86
CA ALA A 14 19.78 2.48 -0.52
C ALA A 14 18.95 1.94 -1.70
N ALA A 15 18.99 0.61 -1.89
CA ALA A 15 18.25 -0.06 -2.93
C ALA A 15 16.72 0.04 -2.70
N PRO A 16 15.89 0.07 -3.76
CA PRO A 16 14.44 -0.05 -3.62
C PRO A 16 14.04 -1.43 -3.09
N ASN A 17 12.85 -1.54 -2.48
CA ASN A 17 12.29 -2.82 -2.04
C ASN A 17 12.05 -3.76 -3.24
N ASN A 18 11.47 -3.23 -4.31
CA ASN A 18 11.30 -3.91 -5.59
C ASN A 18 11.83 -2.98 -6.69
N GLY A 19 12.85 -3.41 -7.44
CA GLY A 19 13.38 -2.64 -8.56
C GLY A 19 12.37 -2.51 -9.71
N ILE A 20 12.51 -1.47 -10.52
CA ILE A 20 11.67 -1.24 -11.71
C ILE A 20 11.63 -2.46 -12.64
N GLU A 21 12.77 -3.12 -12.86
CA GLU A 21 12.91 -4.30 -13.72
C GLU A 21 12.05 -5.48 -13.22
N VAL A 22 11.96 -5.67 -11.90
CA VAL A 22 11.13 -6.71 -11.29
C VAL A 22 9.65 -6.43 -11.56
N VAL A 23 9.25 -5.16 -11.41
CA VAL A 23 7.86 -4.76 -11.64
C VAL A 23 7.48 -4.85 -13.12
N GLU A 24 8.38 -4.49 -14.03
CA GLU A 24 8.17 -4.66 -15.47
C GLU A 24 7.97 -6.13 -15.85
N GLN A 25 8.80 -7.03 -15.30
CA GLN A 25 8.66 -8.48 -15.51
C GLN A 25 7.34 -9.02 -14.94
N MET A 26 6.95 -8.58 -13.74
CA MET A 26 5.66 -8.95 -13.15
C MET A 26 4.47 -8.47 -14.00
N ASN A 27 4.59 -7.28 -14.59
CA ASN A 27 3.54 -6.70 -15.42
C ASN A 27 3.45 -7.32 -16.81
N ALA A 28 4.51 -7.93 -17.34
CA ALA A 28 4.52 -8.52 -18.68
C ALA A 28 3.38 -9.53 -18.88
N GLY A 29 3.21 -10.47 -17.95
CA GLY A 29 2.11 -11.44 -18.00
C GLY A 29 0.73 -10.81 -17.83
N LEU A 30 0.62 -9.72 -17.06
CA LEU A 30 -0.63 -8.97 -16.87
C LEU A 30 -1.01 -8.14 -18.10
N MET A 31 -0.03 -7.65 -18.85
CA MET A 31 -0.25 -7.00 -20.14
C MET A 31 -0.70 -8.01 -21.20
N GLU A 32 -0.02 -9.16 -21.29
CA GLU A 32 -0.38 -10.23 -22.23
C GLU A 32 -1.80 -10.78 -22.00
N SER A 33 -2.20 -10.90 -20.73
CA SER A 33 -3.55 -11.34 -20.34
C SER A 33 -4.61 -10.22 -20.37
N GLY A 34 -4.23 -8.99 -20.73
CA GLY A 34 -5.14 -7.85 -20.88
C GLY A 34 -5.65 -7.25 -19.56
N PHE A 35 -5.05 -7.59 -18.41
CA PHE A 35 -5.36 -6.90 -17.16
C PHE A 35 -4.80 -5.47 -17.14
N ILE A 36 -3.62 -5.28 -17.75
CA ILE A 36 -3.04 -3.96 -18.00
C ILE A 36 -3.29 -3.62 -19.46
N GLN A 37 -4.00 -2.52 -19.70
CA GLN A 37 -4.26 -1.97 -21.02
C GLN A 37 -3.20 -0.93 -21.35
N GLN A 38 -2.65 -0.99 -22.56
CA GLN A 38 -1.71 -0.01 -23.11
C GLN A 38 -2.33 0.67 -24.32
N ALA A 39 -2.19 1.98 -24.45
CA ALA A 39 -2.72 2.76 -25.58
C ALA A 39 -1.82 3.95 -25.92
N ASP A 40 -1.91 4.46 -27.16
CA ASP A 40 -1.14 5.63 -27.58
C ASP A 40 -1.87 6.95 -27.27
N THR A 41 -3.19 6.89 -27.06
CA THR A 41 -4.01 8.04 -26.64
C THR A 41 -4.88 7.72 -25.42
N ILE A 42 -5.38 8.76 -24.74
CA ILE A 42 -6.26 8.61 -23.57
C ILE A 42 -7.65 8.11 -23.99
N GLU A 43 -8.12 8.49 -25.16
CA GLU A 43 -9.38 8.03 -25.75
C GLU A 43 -9.35 6.53 -26.02
N GLU A 44 -8.28 6.04 -26.67
CA GLU A 44 -8.08 4.61 -26.91
C GLU A 44 -7.95 3.85 -25.58
N LEU A 45 -7.27 4.44 -24.59
CA LEU A 45 -7.19 3.83 -23.26
C LEU A 45 -8.58 3.73 -22.60
N ALA A 46 -9.40 4.76 -22.73
CA ALA A 46 -10.76 4.76 -22.20
C ALA A 46 -11.60 3.65 -22.81
N GLU A 47 -11.55 3.48 -24.14
CA GLU A 47 -12.22 2.40 -24.86
C GLU A 47 -11.79 1.02 -24.34
N LYS A 48 -10.47 0.79 -24.25
CA LYS A 48 -9.88 -0.45 -23.72
C LYS A 48 -10.30 -0.74 -22.27
N LEU A 49 -10.48 0.31 -21.47
CA LEU A 49 -10.96 0.23 -20.08
C LEU A 49 -12.48 0.26 -19.96
N GLY A 50 -13.24 0.36 -21.05
CA GLY A 50 -14.70 0.51 -21.06
C GLY A 50 -15.21 1.71 -20.25
N LEU A 51 -14.48 2.83 -20.31
CA LEU A 51 -14.82 4.11 -19.69
C LEU A 51 -15.34 5.09 -20.74
N PRO A 52 -16.16 6.09 -20.35
CA PRO A 52 -16.51 7.19 -21.26
C PRO A 52 -15.26 8.00 -21.63
N ALA A 53 -14.91 8.05 -22.92
CA ALA A 53 -13.68 8.69 -23.41
C ALA A 53 -13.58 10.17 -22.99
N ASP A 54 -14.61 10.96 -23.29
CA ASP A 54 -14.65 12.39 -22.95
C ASP A 54 -14.43 12.64 -21.45
N ALA A 55 -14.98 11.78 -20.58
CA ALA A 55 -14.83 11.91 -19.13
C ALA A 55 -13.39 11.59 -18.67
N LEU A 56 -12.76 10.57 -19.26
CA LEU A 56 -11.36 10.23 -18.93
C LEU A 56 -10.40 11.31 -19.43
N VAL A 57 -10.60 11.82 -20.65
CA VAL A 57 -9.79 12.92 -21.22
C VAL A 57 -9.87 14.15 -20.31
N ALA A 58 -11.07 14.60 -19.97
CA ALA A 58 -11.25 15.74 -19.07
C ALA A 58 -10.63 15.51 -17.68
N THR A 59 -10.70 14.29 -17.16
CA THR A 59 -10.07 13.93 -15.87
C THR A 59 -8.53 14.03 -15.95
N VAL A 60 -7.94 13.56 -17.04
CA VAL A 60 -6.48 13.60 -17.27
C VAL A 60 -6.02 15.05 -17.45
N GLU A 61 -6.75 15.85 -18.23
CA GLU A 61 -6.50 17.28 -18.39
C GLU A 61 -6.55 18.01 -17.04
N ARG A 62 -7.61 17.77 -16.25
CA ARG A 62 -7.75 18.35 -14.91
C ARG A 62 -6.59 17.96 -13.97
N ASN A 63 -6.17 16.70 -13.96
CA ASN A 63 -5.00 16.28 -13.18
C ASN A 63 -3.70 16.96 -13.66
N ASN A 64 -3.54 17.16 -14.96
CA ASN A 64 -2.39 17.86 -15.52
C ASN A 64 -2.37 19.34 -15.15
N GLU A 65 -3.52 20.02 -15.13
CA GLU A 65 -3.66 21.39 -14.63
C GLU A 65 -3.33 21.48 -13.13
N ASN A 66 -3.86 20.57 -12.32
CA ASN A 66 -3.57 20.50 -10.89
C ASN A 66 -2.06 20.30 -10.65
N TYR A 67 -1.41 19.45 -11.46
CA TYR A 67 0.05 19.30 -11.43
C TYR A 67 0.78 20.59 -11.82
N ASP A 68 0.42 21.27 -12.90
CA ASP A 68 1.11 22.50 -13.32
C ASP A 68 0.98 23.62 -12.28
N ASN A 69 -0.19 23.71 -11.62
CA ASN A 69 -0.44 24.67 -10.54
C ASN A 69 0.17 24.23 -9.20
N GLN A 70 0.62 22.96 -9.09
CA GLN A 70 1.08 22.34 -7.86
C GLN A 70 0.03 22.45 -6.73
N GLU A 71 -1.25 22.32 -7.08
CA GLU A 71 -2.38 22.38 -6.17
C GLU A 71 -3.49 21.46 -6.70
N ASP A 72 -4.07 20.65 -5.82
CA ASP A 72 -5.21 19.80 -6.14
C ASP A 72 -6.43 20.21 -5.28
N PRO A 73 -7.24 21.18 -5.75
CA PRO A 73 -8.41 21.62 -5.00
C PRO A 73 -9.54 20.58 -4.97
N ASP A 74 -9.47 19.54 -5.81
CA ASP A 74 -10.53 18.55 -5.95
C ASP A 74 -10.45 17.51 -4.83
N PHE A 75 -9.22 17.07 -4.47
CA PHE A 75 -8.99 16.04 -3.44
C PHE A 75 -7.93 16.40 -2.39
N ASN A 76 -7.34 17.60 -2.45
CA ASN A 76 -6.29 18.06 -1.54
C ASN A 76 -5.01 17.20 -1.57
N LYS A 77 -4.70 16.58 -2.71
CA LYS A 77 -3.45 15.84 -2.88
C LYS A 77 -2.27 16.80 -2.75
N GLU A 78 -1.30 16.43 -1.92
CA GLU A 78 -0.14 17.28 -1.68
C GLU A 78 0.73 17.41 -2.95
N PRO A 79 1.37 18.57 -3.18
CA PRO A 79 2.05 18.85 -4.44
C PRO A 79 3.09 17.81 -4.84
N PHE A 80 3.88 17.33 -3.88
CA PHE A 80 4.91 16.31 -4.10
C PHE A 80 4.35 14.92 -4.48
N ARG A 81 3.04 14.71 -4.38
CA ARG A 81 2.34 13.48 -4.82
C ARG A 81 1.66 13.66 -6.18
N LEU A 82 1.52 14.88 -6.70
CA LEU A 82 0.95 15.10 -8.04
C LEU A 82 1.93 14.61 -9.11
N SER A 83 1.39 14.11 -10.22
CA SER A 83 2.19 13.63 -11.35
C SER A 83 1.41 13.84 -12.64
N PRO A 84 2.05 14.34 -13.70
CA PRO A 84 1.36 14.58 -14.97
C PRO A 84 1.21 13.27 -15.74
N VAL A 85 0.16 13.19 -16.56
CA VAL A 85 -0.11 12.11 -17.50
C VAL A 85 -0.13 12.73 -18.90
N ARG A 86 1.03 12.74 -19.56
CA ARG A 86 1.24 13.44 -20.85
C ARG A 86 1.97 12.63 -21.92
N LYS A 87 2.76 11.63 -21.50
CA LYS A 87 3.66 10.89 -22.38
C LYS A 87 3.11 9.50 -22.62
N ALA A 88 2.83 9.20 -23.88
CA ALA A 88 2.49 7.85 -24.31
C ALA A 88 3.74 6.92 -24.26
N PRO A 89 3.54 5.59 -24.21
CA PRO A 89 2.25 4.91 -24.12
C PRO A 89 1.58 5.11 -22.76
N PHE A 90 0.25 5.23 -22.76
CA PHE A 90 -0.56 5.33 -21.56
C PHE A 90 -0.96 3.93 -21.10
N TYR A 91 -1.00 3.74 -19.78
CA TYR A 91 -1.35 2.47 -19.16
C TYR A 91 -2.53 2.63 -18.22
N GLY A 92 -3.40 1.64 -18.20
CA GLY A 92 -4.55 1.59 -17.32
C GLY A 92 -4.85 0.18 -16.86
N ILE A 93 -5.38 0.06 -15.64
CA ILE A 93 -5.79 -1.20 -15.03
C ILE A 93 -7.13 -0.99 -14.34
N ARG A 94 -8.02 -1.97 -14.45
CA ARG A 94 -9.21 -2.02 -13.61
C ARG A 94 -8.84 -2.67 -12.28
N ASN A 95 -8.79 -1.87 -11.22
CA ASN A 95 -8.48 -2.36 -9.88
C ASN A 95 -9.73 -2.36 -8.98
N THR A 96 -9.74 -3.23 -7.99
CA THR A 96 -10.77 -3.33 -6.95
C THR A 96 -10.11 -3.39 -5.57
N GLY A 97 -10.91 -3.32 -4.51
CA GLY A 97 -10.42 -3.59 -3.16
C GLY A 97 -9.97 -5.04 -3.02
N MET A 98 -8.80 -5.24 -2.43
CA MET A 98 -8.29 -6.54 -1.99
C MET A 98 -8.09 -6.52 -0.48
N LEU A 99 -8.46 -7.61 0.19
CA LEU A 99 -8.15 -7.81 1.61
C LEU A 99 -6.64 -8.09 1.75
N LEU A 100 -5.93 -7.14 2.35
CA LEU A 100 -4.51 -7.30 2.65
C LEU A 100 -4.28 -8.06 3.96
N ALA A 101 -4.97 -7.65 5.04
CA ALA A 101 -4.85 -8.23 6.37
C ALA A 101 -6.08 -7.87 7.22
N THR A 102 -6.33 -8.65 8.26
CA THR A 102 -7.18 -8.25 9.39
C THR A 102 -6.37 -7.32 10.30
N ILE A 103 -7.00 -6.26 10.81
CA ILE A 103 -6.38 -5.32 11.75
C ILE A 103 -6.70 -5.63 13.21
N ASP A 104 -7.46 -6.71 13.43
CA ASP A 104 -7.86 -7.20 14.74
C ASP A 104 -7.51 -8.68 14.88
N GLY A 105 -7.64 -9.21 16.09
CA GLY A 105 -7.26 -10.57 16.43
C GLY A 105 -7.37 -10.84 17.93
N ILE A 106 -6.54 -11.74 18.44
CA ILE A 106 -6.52 -12.12 19.85
C ILE A 106 -6.07 -10.92 20.69
N ASN A 107 -6.86 -10.53 21.69
CA ASN A 107 -6.47 -9.47 22.63
C ASN A 107 -5.19 -9.86 23.37
N ILE A 108 -4.25 -8.91 23.42
CA ILE A 108 -2.96 -9.09 24.09
C ILE A 108 -2.70 -7.98 25.10
N ASN A 109 -1.92 -8.28 26.14
CA ASN A 109 -1.35 -7.25 27.02
C ASN A 109 -0.04 -6.67 26.44
N SER A 110 0.59 -5.75 27.18
CA SER A 110 1.88 -5.13 26.81
C SER A 110 3.07 -6.10 26.78
N SER A 111 2.89 -7.33 27.26
CA SER A 111 3.86 -8.43 27.19
C SER A 111 3.52 -9.44 26.09
N MET A 112 2.57 -9.11 25.20
CA MET A 112 2.14 -9.93 24.07
C MET A 112 1.54 -11.28 24.47
N GLN A 113 1.08 -11.42 25.73
CA GLN A 113 0.36 -12.61 26.18
C GLN A 113 -1.08 -12.54 25.69
N ALA A 114 -1.61 -13.67 25.21
CA ALA A 114 -3.03 -13.79 24.91
C ALA A 114 -3.86 -13.54 26.17
N LEU A 115 -4.99 -12.85 26.02
CA LEU A 115 -5.93 -12.60 27.10
C LEU A 115 -7.16 -13.50 26.97
N ARG A 116 -7.69 -13.93 28.11
CA ARG A 116 -9.03 -14.53 28.22
C ARG A 116 -10.10 -13.45 28.10
N GLU A 117 -11.36 -13.88 28.04
CA GLU A 117 -12.52 -12.97 28.02
C GLU A 117 -12.59 -12.07 29.26
N ASP A 118 -12.13 -12.55 30.42
CA ASP A 118 -12.06 -11.78 31.67
C ASP A 118 -10.83 -10.84 31.74
N GLY A 119 -10.00 -10.80 30.70
CA GLY A 119 -8.79 -10.00 30.62
C GLY A 119 -7.57 -10.61 31.32
N THR A 120 -7.67 -11.80 31.92
CA THR A 120 -6.52 -12.48 32.54
C THR A 120 -5.60 -13.09 31.48
N PRO A 121 -4.26 -13.04 31.68
CA PRO A 121 -3.32 -13.61 30.71
C PRO A 121 -3.36 -15.14 30.70
N ILE A 122 -3.20 -15.72 29.51
CA ILE A 122 -3.02 -17.16 29.33
C ILE A 122 -1.53 -17.49 29.50
N GLU A 123 -1.20 -18.24 30.54
CA GLU A 123 0.18 -18.66 30.82
C GLU A 123 0.78 -19.45 29.64
N GLY A 124 2.00 -19.10 29.26
CA GLY A 124 2.74 -19.75 28.17
C GLY A 124 2.27 -19.40 26.75
N LEU A 125 1.20 -18.63 26.57
CA LEU A 125 0.67 -18.28 25.24
C LEU A 125 0.89 -16.82 24.88
N TYR A 126 1.65 -16.61 23.79
CA TYR A 126 1.98 -15.29 23.26
C TYR A 126 1.53 -15.18 21.80
N VAL A 127 1.06 -14.01 21.39
CA VAL A 127 0.53 -13.76 20.04
C VAL A 127 1.13 -12.49 19.47
N THR A 128 1.50 -12.51 18.19
CA THR A 128 2.11 -11.38 17.48
C THR A 128 1.58 -11.32 16.04
N GLY A 129 1.87 -10.22 15.35
CA GLY A 129 1.50 -10.01 13.95
C GLY A 129 -0.02 -9.96 13.73
N ASN A 130 -0.47 -10.52 12.61
CA ASN A 130 -1.88 -10.45 12.20
C ASN A 130 -2.83 -11.24 13.11
N ASP A 131 -2.30 -12.20 13.88
CA ASP A 131 -3.11 -12.96 14.83
C ASP A 131 -3.41 -12.16 16.11
N SER A 132 -2.63 -11.09 16.37
CA SER A 132 -2.80 -10.25 17.56
C SER A 132 -3.67 -9.02 17.28
N GLY A 133 -4.66 -8.80 18.14
CA GLY A 133 -5.56 -7.66 18.15
C GLY A 133 -5.08 -6.50 19.02
N ALA A 134 -5.99 -5.60 19.36
CA ALA A 134 -5.83 -4.47 20.29
C ALA A 134 -4.76 -3.40 19.93
N PHE A 135 -4.03 -3.56 18.83
CA PHE A 135 -3.02 -2.59 18.40
C PHE A 135 -3.60 -1.44 17.56
N PHE A 136 -4.53 -1.76 16.65
CA PHE A 136 -4.99 -0.80 15.64
C PHE A 136 -6.23 0.03 16.06
N SER A 137 -6.75 -0.13 17.28
CA SER A 137 -7.95 0.53 17.85
C SER A 137 -9.24 0.43 17.02
N GLY A 138 -9.23 0.82 15.75
CA GLY A 138 -10.30 0.65 14.76
C GLY A 138 -9.91 1.06 13.33
N THR A 139 -8.66 1.50 13.08
CA THR A 139 -8.23 1.92 11.74
C THR A 139 -6.75 1.62 11.49
N TYR A 140 -6.42 1.33 10.24
CA TYR A 140 -5.03 1.11 9.84
C TYR A 140 -4.31 2.45 9.63
N PRO A 141 -3.17 2.71 10.29
CA PRO A 141 -2.41 3.95 10.13
C PRO A 141 -1.76 4.05 8.73
N ASN A 142 -2.50 4.60 7.77
CA ASN A 142 -2.10 4.66 6.37
C ASN A 142 -0.89 5.59 6.09
N LEU A 143 -0.52 6.44 7.06
CA LEU A 143 0.64 7.34 6.95
C LEU A 143 1.93 6.75 7.53
N VAL A 144 1.88 5.54 8.11
CA VAL A 144 3.05 4.86 8.69
C VAL A 144 3.35 3.61 7.88
N THR A 145 4.24 3.77 6.90
CA THR A 145 4.65 2.67 6.02
C THR A 145 5.29 1.54 6.80
N GLY A 146 4.93 0.30 6.49
CA GLY A 146 5.57 -0.89 7.08
C GLY A 146 5.17 -1.19 8.53
N LEU A 147 4.21 -0.47 9.10
CA LEU A 147 3.83 -0.58 10.51
C LEU A 147 3.47 -2.01 10.94
N ALA A 148 2.64 -2.73 10.17
CA ALA A 148 2.27 -4.11 10.49
C ALA A 148 3.50 -5.03 10.51
N CYS A 149 4.35 -4.97 9.49
CA CYS A 149 5.57 -5.79 9.42
C CYS A 149 6.55 -5.44 10.56
N GLY A 150 6.77 -4.15 10.81
CA GLY A 150 7.61 -3.67 11.90
C GLY A 150 7.11 -4.16 13.26
N ARG A 151 5.81 -4.02 13.53
CA ARG A 151 5.15 -4.56 14.73
C ARG A 151 5.40 -6.05 14.89
N THR A 152 5.14 -6.87 13.85
CA THR A 152 5.34 -8.32 13.89
C THR A 152 6.75 -8.69 14.34
N MET A 153 7.76 -8.08 13.71
CA MET A 153 9.17 -8.35 14.01
C MET A 153 9.57 -7.86 15.40
N THR A 154 9.15 -6.66 15.78
CA THR A 154 9.45 -6.09 17.10
C THR A 154 8.82 -6.92 18.22
N PHE A 155 7.54 -7.27 18.09
CA PHE A 155 6.81 -8.01 19.11
C PHE A 155 7.35 -9.43 19.24
N GLY A 156 7.63 -10.12 18.12
CA GLY A 156 8.28 -11.43 18.15
C GLY A 156 9.63 -11.39 18.86
N ARG A 157 10.45 -10.37 18.59
CA ARG A 157 11.73 -10.18 19.30
C ARG A 157 11.54 -9.90 20.79
N MET A 158 10.54 -9.13 21.18
CA MET A 158 10.26 -8.82 22.59
C MET A 158 9.83 -10.06 23.36
N VAL A 159 8.93 -10.87 22.79
CA VAL A 159 8.53 -12.16 23.37
C VAL A 159 9.74 -13.06 23.56
N ALA A 160 10.57 -13.22 22.53
CA ALA A 160 11.76 -14.06 22.62
C ALA A 160 12.73 -13.61 23.74
N LYS A 161 12.95 -12.30 23.89
CA LYS A 161 13.78 -11.75 24.97
C LYS A 161 13.18 -12.00 26.36
N GLN A 162 11.87 -11.86 26.50
CA GLN A 162 11.18 -12.08 27.77
C GLN A 162 11.24 -13.56 28.18
N LEU A 163 11.12 -14.48 27.22
CA LEU A 163 11.22 -15.92 27.48
C LEU A 163 12.65 -16.34 27.79
N ALA A 164 13.66 -15.76 27.13
CA ALA A 164 15.06 -16.10 27.37
C ALA A 164 15.63 -15.57 28.70
N ALA A 165 14.94 -14.64 29.35
CA ALA A 165 15.36 -14.06 30.63
C ALA A 165 14.72 -14.75 31.85
N GLN A 166 13.90 -15.79 31.63
CA GLN A 166 13.31 -16.66 32.65
C GLN A 166 14.20 -17.87 32.91
#